data_AF-A0A533YAT9-F1
#
_entry.id   AF-A0A533YAT9-F1
#
_cell.length_a   1.000
_cell.length_b   1.000
_cell.length_c   1.000
_cell.angle_alpha   90.00
_cell.angle_beta   90.00
_cell.angle_gamma   90.00
#
_symmetry.space_group_name_H-M   'P 1'
#
loop_
_entity.id
_entity.type
_entity.pdbx_description
1 polymer ?
#
loop_
_entity_poly.entity_id
_entity_poly.type
_entity_poly.pdbx_seq_one_letter_code
_entity_poly.pdbx_strand_id
1 'polypeptide(L)'
;RLSPEVPYQWFVSLTDAEAGKEVTIGGAIMLVPLEGSLSAELVRAEKGEIPRLYARAGLWYDAFSALSDLIKSDPDNTVFLGQRLSLLEQVGVTEVATLMRGARQP
;
A
#
# COMPACT_ATOMS: atom_id res chain seq x y z
N ARG A 1 7.20 8.81 -18.65
CA ARG A 1 7.52 7.44 -18.17
C ARG A 1 8.57 7.58 -17.08
N LEU A 2 8.42 6.91 -15.93
CA LEU A 2 9.43 6.95 -14.87
C LEU A 2 10.63 6.09 -15.27
N SER A 3 11.83 6.55 -14.94
CA SER A 3 13.06 5.78 -15.11
C SER A 3 13.25 4.84 -13.91
N PRO A 4 13.73 3.61 -14.11
CA PRO A 4 14.07 2.72 -13.01
C PRO A 4 15.13 3.35 -12.09
N GLU A 5 15.02 3.07 -10.79
CA GLU A 5 16.01 3.45 -9.78
C GLU A 5 16.20 4.97 -9.62
N VAL A 6 15.28 5.77 -10.16
CA VAL A 6 15.26 7.22 -9.99
C VAL A 6 14.14 7.59 -9.02
N PRO A 7 14.44 8.28 -7.90
CA PRO A 7 13.41 8.80 -7.02
C PRO A 7 12.75 10.04 -7.65
N TYR A 8 11.42 9.99 -7.76
CA TYR A 8 10.57 11.08 -8.22
C TYR A 8 9.78 11.64 -7.05
N GLN A 9 9.92 12.93 -6.77
CA GLN A 9 9.16 13.59 -5.71
C GLN A 9 7.75 13.94 -6.19
N TRP A 10 6.78 13.83 -5.28
CA TRP A 10 5.42 14.30 -5.48
C TRP A 10 5.00 15.13 -4.27
N PHE A 11 4.10 16.08 -4.53
CA PHE A 11 3.50 16.94 -3.52
C PHE A 11 2.01 17.09 -3.82
N VAL A 12 1.19 17.13 -2.77
CA VAL A 12 -0.24 17.42 -2.82
C VAL A 12 -0.51 18.50 -1.79
N SER A 13 -1.14 19.58 -2.23
CA SER A 13 -1.54 20.69 -1.38
C SER A 13 -3.07 20.72 -1.28
N LEU A 14 -3.58 20.77 -0.05
CA LEU A 14 -4.98 21.03 0.25
C LEU A 14 -5.11 22.41 0.85
N THR A 15 -5.98 23.22 0.27
CA THR A 15 -6.30 24.56 0.77
C THR A 15 -7.76 24.60 1.22
N ASP A 16 -7.98 24.96 2.48
CA ASP A 16 -9.28 25.34 2.99
C ASP A 16 -9.45 26.85 2.80
N ALA A 17 -10.22 27.23 1.77
CA ALA A 17 -10.42 28.62 1.38
C ALA A 17 -11.16 29.45 2.45
N GLU A 18 -12.01 28.82 3.25
CA GLU A 18 -12.80 29.49 4.30
C GLU A 18 -11.97 29.67 5.58
N ALA A 19 -11.17 28.67 5.94
CA ALA A 19 -10.32 28.73 7.13
C ALA A 19 -8.94 29.38 6.89
N GLY A 20 -8.58 29.65 5.64
CA GLY A 20 -7.26 30.18 5.25
C GLY A 20 -6.10 29.24 5.60
N LYS A 21 -6.35 27.94 5.66
CA LYS A 21 -5.34 26.92 6.01
C LYS A 21 -4.87 26.20 4.76
N GLU A 22 -3.57 25.98 4.66
CA GLU A 22 -2.97 25.15 3.62
C GLU A 22 -2.16 24.03 4.27
N VAL A 23 -2.36 22.80 3.78
CA VAL A 23 -1.60 21.63 4.17
C VAL A 23 -0.96 21.06 2.92
N THR A 24 0.37 21.02 2.88
CA THR A 24 1.11 20.34 1.80
C THR A 24 1.72 19.06 2.34
N ILE A 25 1.47 17.95 1.65
CA ILE A 25 2.04 16.62 1.93
C ILE A 25 2.89 16.24 0.72
N GLY A 26 4.04 15.63 0.95
CA GLY A 26 4.88 15.14 -0.12
C GLY A 26 5.52 13.79 0.18
N GLY A 27 6.10 13.21 -0.85
CA GLY A 27 6.81 11.95 -0.78
C GLY A 27 7.66 11.71 -2.02
N ALA A 28 8.23 10.52 -2.12
CA ALA A 28 8.95 10.07 -3.30
C ALA A 28 8.44 8.70 -3.76
N ILE A 29 8.44 8.48 -5.08
CA ILE A 29 8.19 7.19 -5.72
C ILE A 29 9.39 6.80 -6.56
N MET A 30 9.71 5.51 -6.60
CA MET A 30 10.79 4.98 -7.41
C MET A 30 10.30 3.72 -8.10
N LEU A 31 10.54 3.63 -9.40
CA LEU A 31 10.29 2.40 -10.14
C LEU A 31 11.46 1.43 -9.88
N VAL A 32 11.19 0.29 -9.25
CA VAL A 32 12.19 -0.73 -8.97
C VAL A 32 12.03 -1.88 -9.99
N PRO A 33 13.10 -2.32 -10.66
CA PRO A 33 13.04 -3.49 -11.52
C PRO A 33 12.74 -4.73 -10.68
N LEU A 34 11.83 -5.59 -11.16
CA LEU A 34 11.57 -6.85 -10.49
C LEU A 34 12.80 -7.76 -10.61
N GLU A 35 13.28 -8.26 -9.48
CA GLU A 35 14.29 -9.30 -9.48
C GLU A 35 13.76 -10.56 -10.19
N GLY A 36 14.63 -11.27 -10.92
CA GLY A 36 14.23 -12.43 -11.72
C GLY A 36 13.58 -13.54 -10.88
N SER A 37 14.02 -13.72 -9.63
CA SER A 37 13.44 -14.65 -8.66
C SER A 37 12.00 -14.27 -8.30
N LEU A 38 11.77 -13.00 -7.94
CA LEU A 38 10.45 -12.48 -7.60
C LEU A 38 9.49 -12.59 -8.79
N SER A 39 9.94 -12.26 -10.00
CA SER A 39 9.13 -12.38 -11.20
C SER A 39 8.67 -13.83 -11.44
N ALA A 40 9.57 -14.81 -11.26
CA ALA A 40 9.22 -16.22 -11.39
C ALA A 40 8.25 -16.70 -10.32
N GLU A 41 8.38 -16.22 -9.07
CA GLU A 41 7.43 -16.52 -8.00
C GLU A 41 6.03 -15.95 -8.29
N LEU A 42 5.95 -14.69 -8.74
CA LEU A 42 4.68 -14.03 -9.05
C LEU A 42 3.90 -14.74 -10.15
N VAL A 43 4.58 -15.32 -11.14
CA VAL A 43 3.94 -16.08 -12.23
C VAL A 43 3.28 -17.37 -11.73
N ARG A 44 3.83 -17.99 -10.67
CA ARG A 44 3.36 -19.26 -10.13
C ARG A 44 2.41 -19.10 -8.95
N ALA A 45 2.43 -17.95 -8.30
CA ALA A 45 1.69 -17.67 -7.08
C ALA A 45 0.18 -17.65 -7.32
N GLU A 46 -0.57 -18.15 -6.35
CA GLU A 46 -1.99 -17.89 -6.29
C GLU A 46 -2.24 -16.41 -5.97
N LYS A 47 -3.38 -15.87 -6.42
CA LYS A 47 -3.69 -14.44 -6.26
C LYS A 47 -3.60 -13.98 -4.80
N GLY A 48 -4.01 -14.82 -3.85
CA GLY A 48 -3.94 -14.53 -2.42
C GLY A 48 -2.52 -14.43 -1.85
N GLU A 49 -1.52 -14.98 -2.53
CA GLU A 49 -0.12 -14.97 -2.09
C GLU A 49 0.65 -13.75 -2.60
N ILE A 50 0.21 -13.17 -3.72
CA ILE A 50 0.86 -12.03 -4.40
C ILE A 50 1.17 -10.86 -3.46
N PRO A 51 0.25 -10.39 -2.58
CA PRO A 51 0.55 -9.27 -1.68
C PRO A 51 1.76 -9.54 -0.77
N ARG A 52 1.88 -10.78 -0.26
CA ARG A 52 2.98 -11.19 0.62
C ARG A 52 4.32 -11.22 -0.13
N LEU A 53 4.31 -11.62 -1.40
CA LEU A 53 5.52 -11.64 -2.24
C LEU A 53 6.06 -10.22 -2.44
N TYR A 54 5.20 -9.28 -2.81
CA TYR A 54 5.59 -7.88 -2.92
C TYR A 54 6.07 -7.28 -1.59
N ALA A 55 5.36 -7.55 -0.49
CA ALA A 55 5.74 -7.05 0.83
C ALA A 55 7.13 -7.55 1.26
N ARG A 56 7.43 -8.83 1.03
CA ARG A 56 8.74 -9.41 1.35
C ARG A 56 9.87 -8.81 0.52
N ALA A 57 9.57 -8.37 -0.70
CA ALA A 57 10.52 -7.67 -1.56
C ALA A 57 10.64 -6.16 -1.26
N GLY A 58 9.94 -5.64 -0.24
CA GLY A 58 9.93 -4.20 0.08
C GLY A 58 9.07 -3.35 -0.87
N LEU A 59 8.32 -3.98 -1.78
CA LEU A 59 7.43 -3.32 -2.74
C LEU A 59 6.06 -3.06 -2.09
N TRP A 60 6.05 -2.21 -1.06
CA TRP A 60 4.89 -2.02 -0.20
C TRP A 60 3.68 -1.40 -0.91
N TYR A 61 3.89 -0.51 -1.90
CA TYR A 61 2.81 0.02 -2.73
C TYR A 61 2.13 -1.07 -3.56
N ASP A 62 2.91 -1.94 -4.20
CA ASP A 62 2.41 -3.07 -4.98
C ASP A 62 1.70 -4.10 -4.08
N ALA A 63 2.25 -4.37 -2.89
CA ALA A 63 1.62 -5.23 -1.90
C ALA A 63 0.26 -4.70 -1.46
N PHE A 64 0.18 -3.40 -1.12
CA PHE A 64 -1.05 -2.76 -0.69
C PHE A 64 -2.08 -2.69 -1.81
N SER A 65 -1.65 -2.44 -3.06
CA SER A 65 -2.53 -2.43 -4.22
C SER A 65 -3.11 -3.82 -4.49
N ALA A 66 -2.27 -4.85 -4.57
CA ALA A 66 -2.72 -6.22 -4.80
C ALA A 66 -3.70 -6.69 -3.71
N LEU A 67 -3.39 -6.38 -2.44
CA LEU A 67 -4.28 -6.69 -1.34
C LEU A 67 -5.61 -5.92 -1.41
N SER A 68 -5.56 -4.69 -1.89
CA SER A 68 -6.77 -3.88 -2.05
C SER A 68 -7.69 -4.41 -3.12
N ASP A 69 -7.17 -4.97 -4.19
CA ASP A 69 -7.98 -5.62 -5.22
C ASP A 69 -8.60 -6.93 -4.71
N LEU A 70 -7.88 -7.71 -3.88
CA LEU A 70 -8.44 -8.87 -3.19
C LEU A 70 -9.60 -8.48 -2.26
N ILE A 71 -9.42 -7.43 -1.45
CA ILE A 71 -10.47 -6.94 -0.54
C ILE A 71 -11.66 -6.38 -1.31
N LYS A 72 -11.46 -5.72 -2.47
CA LYS A 72 -12.61 -5.31 -3.32
C LYS A 72 -13.41 -6.52 -3.81
N SER A 73 -12.74 -7.65 -4.08
CA SER A 73 -13.40 -8.87 -4.55
C SER A 73 -14.08 -9.68 -3.45
N ASP A 74 -13.58 -9.58 -2.21
CA ASP A 74 -14.14 -10.24 -1.03
C ASP A 74 -13.97 -9.32 0.21
N PRO A 75 -14.89 -8.36 0.41
CA PRO A 75 -14.74 -7.29 1.42
C PRO A 75 -14.71 -7.77 2.87
N ASP A 76 -15.33 -8.92 3.14
CA ASP A 76 -15.48 -9.48 4.48
C ASP A 76 -14.40 -10.53 4.82
N ASN A 77 -13.48 -10.77 3.89
CA ASN A 77 -12.37 -11.70 4.10
C ASN A 77 -11.42 -11.26 5.23
N THR A 78 -11.61 -11.83 6.42
CA THR A 78 -10.86 -11.44 7.62
C THR A 78 -9.35 -11.64 7.48
N VAL A 79 -8.91 -12.59 6.63
CA VAL A 79 -7.49 -12.81 6.35
C VAL A 79 -6.89 -11.62 5.61
N PHE A 80 -7.51 -11.17 4.52
CA PHE A 80 -6.98 -10.03 3.75
C PHE A 80 -7.02 -8.73 4.55
N LEU A 81 -8.04 -8.56 5.36
CA LEU A 81 -8.19 -7.37 6.22
C LEU A 81 -7.14 -7.35 7.33
N GLY A 82 -6.82 -8.52 7.90
CA GLY A 82 -5.71 -8.71 8.83
C GLY A 82 -4.33 -8.44 8.18
N GLN A 83 -4.12 -8.90 6.95
CA GLN A 83 -2.90 -8.57 6.20
C GLN A 83 -2.76 -7.06 5.97
N ARG A 84 -3.87 -6.35 5.71
CA ARG A 84 -3.85 -4.89 5.50
C ARG A 84 -3.48 -4.16 6.78
N LEU A 85 -4.01 -4.59 7.93
CA LEU A 85 -3.59 -4.07 9.24
C LEU A 85 -2.10 -4.25 9.45
N SER A 86 -1.58 -5.47 9.21
CA SER A 86 -0.16 -5.74 9.40
C SER A 86 0.73 -4.90 8.49
N LEU A 87 0.34 -4.69 7.22
CA LEU A 87 1.09 -3.81 6.31
C LEU A 87 1.13 -2.37 6.81
N LEU A 88 -0.01 -1.81 7.24
CA LEU A 88 -0.09 -0.44 7.77
C LEU A 88 0.80 -0.27 9.01
N GLU A 89 0.86 -1.27 9.88
CA GLU A 89 1.72 -1.26 11.07
C GLU A 89 3.20 -1.32 10.71
N GLN A 90 3.58 -2.16 9.74
CA GLN A 90 4.96 -2.29 9.27
C GLN A 90 5.50 -0.97 8.67
N VAL A 91 4.64 -0.19 8.02
CA VAL A 91 5.04 1.11 7.42
C VAL A 91 4.81 2.31 8.36
N GLY A 92 4.43 2.07 9.62
CA GLY A 92 4.28 3.12 10.63
C GLY A 92 3.02 3.98 10.48
N VAL A 93 2.02 3.55 9.71
CA VAL A 93 0.73 4.25 9.55
C VAL A 93 -0.28 3.72 10.58
N THR A 94 0.11 3.75 11.85
CA THR A 94 -0.57 3.06 12.96
C THR A 94 -1.91 3.73 13.32
N GLU A 95 -2.07 5.03 13.09
CA GLU A 95 -3.33 5.74 13.31
C GLU A 95 -4.42 5.19 12.40
N VAL A 96 -4.11 4.95 11.13
CA VAL A 96 -5.05 4.36 10.17
C VAL A 96 -5.36 2.91 10.54
N ALA A 97 -4.35 2.14 10.97
CA ALA A 97 -4.58 0.78 11.47
C ALA A 97 -5.52 0.77 12.69
N THR A 98 -5.38 1.74 13.60
CA THR A 98 -6.24 1.90 14.78
C THR A 98 -7.67 2.25 14.39
N LEU A 99 -7.86 3.23 13.49
CA LEU A 99 -9.18 3.59 12.96
C LEU A 99 -9.87 2.39 12.30
N MET A 100 -9.12 1.60 11.52
CA MET A 100 -9.66 0.44 10.81
C MET A 100 -10.08 -0.70 11.77
N ARG A 101 -9.43 -0.83 12.93
CA ARG A 101 -9.88 -1.72 14.02
C ARG A 101 -11.15 -1.21 14.69
N GLY A 102 -11.21 0.09 14.97
CA GLY A 102 -12.36 0.74 15.61
C GLY A 102 -13.64 0.64 14.77
N ALA A 103 -13.54 0.80 13.45
CA ALA A 103 -14.67 0.66 12.53
C ALA A 103 -15.29 -0.75 12.47
N ARG A 104 -14.70 -1.74 13.15
CA ARG A 104 -15.15 -3.14 13.19
C ARG A 104 -15.68 -3.59 14.56
N GLN A 105 -15.56 -2.76 15.59
CA GLN A 105 -16.20 -3.03 16.87
C GLN A 105 -17.63 -2.51 16.81
N PRO A 106 -18.65 -3.35 17.07
CA PRO A 106 -20.05 -2.92 17.10
C PRO A 106 -20.33 -1.95 18.25
#